data_AF-A0A2G7G0T3-F1
#
_entry.id   AF-A0A2G7G0T3-F1
#
_cell.length_a   1.000
_cell.length_b   1.000
_cell.length_c   1.000
_cell.angle_alpha   90.00
_cell.angle_beta   90.00
_cell.angle_gamma   90.00
#
_symmetry.space_group_name_H-M   'P 1'
#
loop_
_entity.id
_entity.type
_entity.pdbx_description
1 polymer ?
#
loop_
_entity_poly.entity_id
_entity_poly.type
_entity_poly.pdbx_seq_one_letter_code
_entity_poly.pdbx_strand_id
1 'polypeptide(L)'
;MRLWEFDRVGAMASSSFDTNKDGLQFVSVMLGFLMMNDEQLGYDPNIISTSDGKSYIKIQRNGHCELLILEVLMKRSACVAGRATTYWKARCEGDKTNSSLAIKDSWQYPEREEEGKLLQEATEKELVNVARYYYHETVRVNGEIDNIRNVRKGRDVTQSTTFRPMRYELPSAASGTAGIERAGRSTSTTGQKRSSSQASAILLPKKRPCSSSPSKGVRDTNIPDRVHRQVFVKDYGIPIYRASSRVSLLHALKNYIEDMSIVHVL
;
A
#
# COMPACT_ATOMS: atom_id res chain seq x y z
N MET A 1 -22.98 -5.60 -20.16
CA MET A 1 -21.62 -5.42 -19.61
C MET A 1 -21.46 -4.03 -19.00
N ARG A 2 -20.60 -3.89 -17.99
CA ARG A 2 -20.14 -2.64 -17.39
C ARG A 2 -18.66 -2.76 -17.10
N LEU A 3 -17.88 -1.73 -17.40
CA LEU A 3 -16.45 -1.71 -17.13
C LEU A 3 -16.17 -1.06 -15.80
N TRP A 4 -15.21 -1.62 -15.07
CA TRP A 4 -14.76 -1.14 -13.77
C TRP A 4 -13.27 -0.88 -13.83
N GLU A 5 -12.88 0.32 -13.41
CA GLU A 5 -11.50 0.71 -13.21
C GLU A 5 -11.28 0.82 -11.70
N PHE A 6 -10.34 0.05 -11.17
CA PHE A 6 -9.99 0.07 -9.75
C PHE A 6 -8.67 0.78 -9.54
N ASP A 7 -8.63 1.64 -8.54
CA ASP A 7 -7.43 2.34 -8.11
C ASP A 7 -7.25 2.22 -6.59
N ARG A 8 -6.30 2.96 -6.03
CA ARG A 8 -5.96 2.83 -4.60
C ARG A 8 -6.88 3.60 -3.66
N VAL A 9 -7.89 4.27 -4.16
CA VAL A 9 -8.90 4.99 -3.36
C VAL A 9 -10.31 4.47 -3.57
N GLY A 10 -10.55 3.69 -4.63
CA GLY A 10 -11.84 3.06 -4.89
C GLY A 10 -11.95 2.46 -6.29
N ALA A 11 -13.15 2.56 -6.84
CA ALA A 11 -13.47 2.09 -8.18
C ALA A 11 -14.28 3.14 -8.92
N MET A 12 -14.08 3.24 -10.23
CA MET A 12 -14.91 3.96 -11.18
C MET A 12 -15.58 2.95 -12.10
N ALA A 13 -16.77 3.29 -12.61
CA ALA A 13 -17.47 2.44 -13.54
C ALA A 13 -17.94 3.22 -14.77
N SER A 14 -17.93 2.55 -15.92
CA SER A 14 -18.60 3.06 -17.10
C SER A 14 -20.12 2.98 -16.94
N SER A 15 -20.86 3.62 -17.85
CA SER A 15 -22.25 3.24 -18.11
C SER A 15 -22.31 1.75 -18.49
N SER A 16 -23.41 1.09 -18.13
CA SER A 16 -23.68 -0.29 -18.56
C SER A 16 -24.35 -0.32 -19.93
N PHE A 17 -24.04 -1.35 -20.72
CA PHE A 17 -24.68 -1.62 -22.01
C PHE A 17 -25.06 -3.10 -22.14
N ASP A 18 -25.96 -3.44 -23.06
CA ASP A 18 -26.36 -4.83 -23.33
C ASP A 18 -25.50 -5.41 -24.45
N THR A 19 -24.76 -6.48 -24.17
CA THR A 19 -23.83 -7.09 -25.13
C THR A 19 -24.54 -7.75 -26.31
N ASN A 20 -25.79 -8.18 -26.13
CA ASN A 20 -26.57 -8.81 -27.21
C ASN A 20 -27.19 -7.77 -28.14
N LYS A 21 -27.41 -6.55 -27.64
CA LYS A 21 -27.93 -5.43 -28.45
C LYS A 21 -26.83 -4.58 -29.05
N ASP A 22 -25.70 -4.45 -28.36
CA ASP A 22 -24.54 -3.68 -28.78
C ASP A 22 -23.29 -4.56 -28.83
N GLY A 23 -23.28 -5.47 -29.81
CA GLY A 23 -22.16 -6.38 -30.04
C GLY A 23 -20.90 -5.65 -30.51
N LEU A 24 -21.04 -4.54 -31.24
CA LEU A 24 -19.91 -3.73 -31.69
C LEU A 24 -19.17 -3.11 -30.51
N GLN A 25 -19.88 -2.50 -29.55
CA GLN A 25 -19.25 -1.95 -28.35
C GLN A 25 -18.54 -3.05 -27.54
N PHE A 26 -19.13 -4.26 -27.44
CA PHE A 26 -18.47 -5.40 -26.79
C PHE A 26 -17.14 -5.76 -27.47
N VAL A 27 -17.13 -5.92 -28.80
CA VAL A 27 -15.92 -6.25 -29.56
C VAL A 27 -14.87 -5.15 -29.44
N SER A 28 -15.27 -3.87 -29.52
CA SER A 28 -14.36 -2.73 -29.36
C SER A 28 -13.67 -2.72 -27.99
N VAL A 29 -14.40 -3.06 -26.92
CA VAL A 29 -13.84 -3.16 -25.57
C VAL A 29 -12.82 -4.29 -25.47
N MET A 30 -13.15 -5.49 -25.99
CA MET A 30 -12.22 -6.63 -25.96
C MET A 30 -10.96 -6.35 -26.78
N LEU A 31 -11.10 -5.77 -27.97
CA LEU A 31 -9.97 -5.37 -28.79
C LEU A 31 -9.12 -4.30 -28.08
N GLY A 32 -9.77 -3.35 -27.39
CA GLY A 32 -9.09 -2.37 -26.54
C GLY A 32 -8.16 -3.03 -25.53
N PHE A 33 -8.66 -4.00 -24.74
CA PHE A 33 -7.82 -4.72 -23.76
C PHE A 33 -6.69 -5.53 -24.40
N LEU A 34 -6.92 -6.14 -25.56
CA LEU A 34 -5.91 -6.92 -26.28
C LEU A 34 -4.80 -6.06 -26.89
N MET A 35 -5.09 -4.80 -27.22
CA MET A 35 -4.13 -3.86 -27.80
C MET A 35 -3.40 -3.01 -26.74
N MET A 36 -3.86 -3.03 -25.48
CA MET A 36 -3.20 -2.28 -24.42
C MET A 36 -1.84 -2.88 -24.06
N ASN A 37 -0.85 -2.02 -23.87
CA ASN A 37 0.43 -2.42 -23.30
C ASN A 37 0.36 -2.54 -21.77
N ASP A 38 1.43 -3.04 -21.15
CA ASP A 38 1.49 -3.28 -19.71
C ASP A 38 1.23 -1.99 -18.89
N GLU A 39 1.78 -0.85 -19.30
CA GLU A 39 1.52 0.43 -18.62
C GLU A 39 0.05 0.86 -18.70
N GLN A 40 -0.59 0.67 -19.85
CA GLN A 40 -2.01 0.97 -20.05
C GLN A 40 -2.91 0.01 -19.26
N LEU A 41 -2.46 -1.20 -19.01
CA LEU A 41 -3.11 -2.17 -18.11
C LEU A 41 -2.85 -1.87 -16.62
N GLY A 42 -1.99 -0.88 -16.32
CA GLY A 42 -1.68 -0.44 -14.96
C GLY A 42 -0.58 -1.22 -14.27
N TYR A 43 0.29 -1.91 -15.03
CA TYR A 43 1.53 -2.48 -14.50
C TYR A 43 2.56 -1.37 -14.26
N ASP A 44 3.41 -1.60 -13.25
CA ASP A 44 4.50 -0.70 -12.92
C ASP A 44 5.62 -0.83 -13.97
N PRO A 45 5.96 0.22 -14.73
CA PRO A 45 7.00 0.17 -15.76
C PRO A 45 8.40 -0.05 -15.19
N ASN A 46 8.62 0.22 -13.91
CA ASN A 46 9.90 -0.04 -13.26
C ASN A 46 10.16 -1.54 -13.08
N ILE A 47 9.12 -2.39 -13.13
CA ILE A 47 9.25 -3.84 -13.02
C ILE A 47 9.29 -4.45 -14.42
N ILE A 48 10.49 -4.86 -14.83
CA ILE A 48 10.73 -5.48 -16.13
C ILE A 48 10.66 -7.00 -15.94
N SER A 49 9.68 -7.65 -16.55
CA SER A 49 9.58 -9.11 -16.58
C SER A 49 10.18 -9.66 -17.88
N THR A 50 11.01 -10.69 -17.77
CA THR A 50 11.64 -11.37 -18.90
C THR A 50 10.95 -12.69 -19.23
N SER A 51 11.13 -13.18 -20.45
CA SER A 51 10.49 -14.42 -20.93
C SER A 51 10.92 -15.68 -20.15
N ASP A 52 12.08 -15.64 -19.48
CA ASP A 52 12.57 -16.71 -18.60
C ASP A 52 11.94 -16.66 -17.19
N GLY A 53 10.95 -15.78 -16.97
CA GLY A 53 10.21 -15.66 -15.72
C GLY A 53 10.91 -14.87 -14.64
N LYS A 54 12.06 -14.24 -14.92
CA LYS A 54 12.71 -13.33 -14.00
C LYS A 54 12.06 -11.95 -14.05
N SER A 55 12.20 -11.20 -12.97
CA SER A 55 11.75 -9.81 -12.92
C SER A 55 12.85 -8.94 -12.32
N TYR A 56 12.97 -7.73 -12.82
CA TYR A 56 14.03 -6.81 -12.46
C TYR A 56 13.44 -5.42 -12.18
N ILE A 57 14.12 -4.66 -11.33
CA ILE A 57 13.90 -3.22 -11.20
C ILE A 57 15.18 -2.51 -11.59
N LYS A 58 15.06 -1.53 -12.47
CA LYS A 58 16.16 -0.67 -12.89
C LYS A 58 16.12 0.61 -12.07
N ILE A 59 17.20 0.92 -11.36
CA ILE A 59 17.33 2.15 -10.58
C ILE A 59 18.51 2.98 -11.05
N GLN A 60 18.46 4.28 -10.79
CA GLN A 60 19.58 5.19 -11.00
C GLN A 60 20.06 5.75 -9.67
N ARG A 61 21.24 5.30 -9.23
CA ARG A 61 21.82 5.64 -7.93
C ARG A 61 23.25 6.15 -8.13
N ASN A 62 23.55 7.32 -7.56
CA ASN A 62 24.88 7.96 -7.65
C ASN A 62 25.39 8.12 -9.09
N GLY A 63 24.50 8.41 -10.05
CA GLY A 63 24.85 8.53 -11.47
C GLY A 63 25.04 7.20 -12.21
N HIS A 64 24.97 6.07 -11.51
CA HIS A 64 25.08 4.73 -12.09
C HIS A 64 23.71 4.08 -12.21
N CYS A 65 23.54 3.32 -13.30
CA CYS A 65 22.39 2.45 -13.47
C CYS A 65 22.67 1.11 -12.79
N GLU A 66 21.78 0.68 -11.89
CA GLU A 66 21.85 -0.63 -11.24
C GLU A 66 20.61 -1.44 -11.61
N LEU A 67 20.78 -2.74 -11.88
CA LEU A 67 19.68 -3.66 -12.13
C LEU A 67 19.50 -4.58 -10.91
N LEU A 68 18.31 -4.59 -10.34
CA LEU A 68 17.97 -5.36 -9.16
C LEU A 68 17.10 -6.55 -9.54
N ILE A 69 17.61 -7.76 -9.30
CA ILE A 69 16.89 -9.01 -9.56
C ILE A 69 15.90 -9.25 -8.43
N LEU A 70 14.63 -9.38 -8.76
CA LEU A 70 13.56 -9.70 -7.82
C LEU A 70 13.54 -11.21 -7.54
N GLU A 71 13.98 -11.62 -6.35
CA GLU A 71 14.12 -13.03 -6.00
C GLU A 71 12.83 -13.62 -5.43
N VAL A 72 12.23 -12.92 -4.45
CA VAL A 72 11.11 -13.46 -3.66
C VAL A 72 10.11 -12.37 -3.34
N LEU A 73 8.84 -12.62 -3.67
CA LEU A 73 7.72 -11.83 -3.15
C LEU A 73 7.48 -12.18 -1.67
N MET A 74 8.01 -11.37 -0.75
CA MET A 74 7.91 -11.63 0.68
C MET A 74 6.48 -11.44 1.19
N LYS A 75 5.79 -10.40 0.69
CA LYS A 75 4.42 -10.08 1.10
C LYS A 75 3.75 -9.19 0.07
N ARG A 76 2.48 -9.47 -0.24
CA ARG A 76 1.59 -8.56 -0.94
C ARG A 76 0.33 -8.36 -0.13
N SER A 77 -0.03 -7.11 0.15
CA SER A 77 -1.26 -6.80 0.88
C SER A 77 -2.47 -7.12 0.01
N ALA A 78 -3.40 -7.96 0.50
CA ALA A 78 -4.64 -8.29 -0.19
C ALA A 78 -5.66 -7.14 -0.06
N CYS A 79 -5.40 -6.01 -0.73
CA CYS A 79 -6.32 -4.89 -0.80
C CYS A 79 -6.33 -4.28 -2.19
N VAL A 80 -7.53 -3.96 -2.68
CA VAL A 80 -7.71 -3.20 -3.94
C VAL A 80 -7.39 -1.72 -3.68
N ALA A 81 -8.12 -1.12 -2.74
CA ALA A 81 -7.90 0.24 -2.26
C ALA A 81 -7.10 0.27 -0.95
N GLY A 82 -6.21 1.26 -0.80
CA GLY A 82 -5.39 1.46 0.38
C GLY A 82 -3.91 1.67 0.06
N ARG A 83 -3.02 1.21 0.94
CA ARG A 83 -1.57 1.33 0.73
C ARG A 83 -1.00 0.30 -0.24
N ALA A 84 -1.72 -0.80 -0.47
CA ALA A 84 -1.31 -1.91 -1.34
C ALA A 84 0.16 -2.34 -1.13
N THR A 85 0.63 -2.33 0.13
CA THR A 85 2.05 -2.52 0.41
C THR A 85 2.53 -3.89 -0.08
N THR A 86 3.59 -3.86 -0.88
CA THR A 86 4.24 -5.04 -1.45
C THR A 86 5.71 -5.02 -1.05
N TYR A 87 6.21 -6.15 -0.56
CA TYR A 87 7.58 -6.35 -0.16
C TYR A 87 8.23 -7.45 -0.98
N TRP A 88 9.41 -7.15 -1.49
CA TRP A 88 10.22 -8.07 -2.28
C TRP A 88 11.59 -8.20 -1.65
N LYS A 89 12.16 -9.39 -1.72
CA LYS A 89 13.59 -9.60 -1.57
C LYS A 89 14.21 -9.50 -2.95
N ALA A 90 15.28 -8.74 -3.06
CA ALA A 90 16.02 -8.55 -4.30
C ALA A 90 17.52 -8.66 -4.06
N ARG A 91 18.29 -8.70 -5.15
CA ARG A 91 19.75 -8.59 -5.12
C ARG A 91 20.24 -7.76 -6.30
N CYS A 92 21.39 -7.13 -6.17
CA CYS A 92 22.01 -6.44 -7.30
C CYS A 92 22.52 -7.46 -8.32
N GLU A 93 22.28 -7.22 -9.60
CA GLU A 93 22.85 -8.01 -10.67
C GLU A 93 24.39 -7.90 -10.65
N GLY A 94 25.08 -9.03 -10.78
CA GLY A 94 26.54 -9.09 -10.77
C GLY A 94 27.20 -8.98 -9.39
N ASP A 95 26.43 -8.79 -8.33
CA ASP A 95 26.98 -8.75 -6.98
C ASP A 95 27.44 -10.13 -6.49
N LYS A 96 28.76 -10.28 -6.32
CA LYS A 96 29.42 -11.51 -5.85
C LYS A 96 29.24 -11.74 -4.34
N THR A 97 28.90 -10.69 -3.59
CA THR A 97 28.68 -10.79 -2.14
C THR A 97 27.30 -11.37 -1.81
N ASN A 98 26.42 -11.48 -2.82
CA ASN A 98 25.04 -11.93 -2.69
C ASN A 98 24.25 -11.10 -1.65
N SER A 99 24.59 -9.80 -1.55
CA SER A 99 23.94 -8.89 -0.61
C SER A 99 22.48 -8.72 -1.00
N SER A 100 21.60 -9.16 -0.11
CA SER A 100 20.16 -9.08 -0.32
C SER A 100 19.63 -7.70 0.07
N LEU A 101 18.73 -7.18 -0.73
CA LEU A 101 17.98 -5.96 -0.48
C LEU A 101 16.51 -6.31 -0.21
N ALA A 102 15.84 -5.45 0.55
CA ALA A 102 14.39 -5.46 0.61
C ALA A 102 13.82 -4.22 -0.08
N ILE A 103 12.84 -4.46 -0.94
CA ILE A 103 12.13 -3.44 -1.70
C ILE A 103 10.72 -3.37 -1.15
N LYS A 104 10.30 -2.17 -0.79
CA LYS A 104 8.95 -1.86 -0.33
C LYS A 104 8.30 -0.91 -1.31
N ASP A 105 7.26 -1.40 -1.96
CA ASP A 105 6.30 -0.60 -2.70
C ASP A 105 5.13 -0.26 -1.78
N SER A 106 4.71 1.01 -1.79
CA SER A 106 3.43 1.40 -1.20
C SER A 106 2.84 2.68 -1.78
N TRP A 107 1.51 2.75 -1.72
CA TRP A 107 0.73 3.95 -2.03
C TRP A 107 0.54 4.81 -0.79
N GLN A 108 1.11 6.00 -0.81
CA GLN A 108 1.22 6.91 0.32
C GLN A 108 0.41 8.18 0.09
N TYR A 109 -0.04 8.81 1.17
CA TYR A 109 -0.63 10.14 1.06
C TYR A 109 0.47 11.16 0.74
N PRO A 110 0.26 12.07 -0.23
CA PRO A 110 1.29 13.01 -0.65
C PRO A 110 1.71 13.97 0.47
N GLU A 111 0.84 14.26 1.43
CA GLU A 111 1.13 15.16 2.55
C GLU A 111 2.03 14.51 3.61
N ARG A 112 2.30 13.20 3.50
CA ARG A 112 3.25 12.53 4.40
C ARG A 112 4.66 12.63 3.85
N GLU A 113 5.59 12.85 4.78
CA GLU A 113 7.02 12.74 4.51
C GLU A 113 7.36 11.41 3.84
N GLU A 114 8.31 11.48 2.92
CA GLU A 114 8.79 10.32 2.18
C GLU A 114 9.56 9.39 3.11
N GLU A 115 9.06 8.16 3.26
CA GLU A 115 9.72 7.13 4.07
C GLU A 115 11.19 6.92 3.67
N GLY A 116 11.51 7.05 2.38
CA GLY A 116 12.88 6.98 1.88
C GLY A 116 13.79 8.08 2.42
N LYS A 117 13.30 9.33 2.51
CA LYS A 117 14.06 10.47 3.06
C LYS A 117 14.35 10.28 4.55
N LEU A 118 13.36 9.79 5.30
CA LEU A 118 13.53 9.48 6.72
C LEU A 118 14.59 8.40 6.97
N LEU A 119 14.57 7.34 6.15
CA LEU A 119 15.58 6.28 6.24
C LEU A 119 16.96 6.75 5.79
N GLN A 120 17.03 7.61 4.78
CA GLN A 120 18.27 8.24 4.34
C GLN A 120 18.89 9.06 5.48
N GLU A 121 18.12 9.96 6.09
CA GLU A 121 18.57 10.77 7.23
C GLU A 121 19.04 9.90 8.40
N ALA A 122 18.28 8.86 8.74
CA ALA A 122 18.65 7.92 9.80
C ALA A 122 19.97 7.20 9.50
N THR A 123 20.23 6.89 8.23
CA THR A 123 21.47 6.22 7.79
C THR A 123 22.65 7.19 7.81
N GLU A 124 22.45 8.45 7.39
CA GLU A 124 23.46 9.51 7.44
C GLU A 124 23.87 9.86 8.87
N LYS A 125 22.95 9.76 9.82
CA LYS A 125 23.19 9.91 11.26
C LYS A 125 23.72 8.64 11.95
N GLU A 126 24.00 7.60 11.18
CA GLU A 126 24.52 6.31 11.67
C GLU A 126 23.67 5.71 12.80
N LEU A 127 22.34 5.88 12.74
CA LEU A 127 21.45 5.35 13.77
C LEU A 127 21.47 3.82 13.77
N VAL A 128 21.77 3.25 14.94
CA VAL A 128 21.69 1.81 15.18
C VAL A 128 20.23 1.34 15.22
N ASN A 129 19.99 0.07 14.87
CA ASN A 129 18.67 -0.57 14.89
C ASN A 129 17.60 0.01 13.95
N VAL A 130 18.01 0.84 12.98
CA VAL A 130 17.17 1.28 11.86
C VAL A 130 17.66 0.59 10.58
N ALA A 131 16.74 0.22 9.69
CA ALA A 131 17.10 -0.37 8.41
C ALA A 131 17.92 0.64 7.59
N ARG A 132 19.08 0.22 7.10
CA ARG A 132 19.97 1.11 6.35
C ARG A 132 19.39 1.38 4.97
N TYR A 133 19.34 2.66 4.65
CA TYR A 133 18.91 3.18 3.37
C TYR A 133 19.79 2.66 2.23
N TYR A 134 19.14 2.33 1.12
CA TYR A 134 19.80 2.01 -0.14
C TYR A 134 19.42 3.01 -1.22
N TYR A 135 18.12 3.13 -1.49
CA TYR A 135 17.55 3.96 -2.55
C TYR A 135 16.07 4.22 -2.26
N HIS A 136 15.51 5.30 -2.81
CA HIS A 136 14.07 5.51 -2.85
C HIS A 136 13.69 6.30 -4.09
N GLU A 137 12.45 6.13 -4.52
CA GLU A 137 11.90 6.92 -5.61
C GLU A 137 10.38 7.04 -5.51
N THR A 138 9.86 8.05 -6.22
CA THR A 138 8.45 8.14 -6.56
C THR A 138 8.29 7.60 -7.98
N VAL A 139 7.46 6.58 -8.15
CA VAL A 139 7.28 5.89 -9.42
C VAL A 139 6.66 6.85 -10.44
N ARG A 140 7.10 6.72 -11.70
CA ARG A 140 6.58 7.51 -12.81
C ARG A 140 6.11 6.60 -13.94
N VAL A 141 4.95 6.93 -14.50
CA VAL A 141 4.37 6.24 -15.66
C VAL A 141 4.21 7.28 -16.77
N ASN A 142 4.74 7.01 -17.97
CA ASN A 142 4.79 7.97 -19.08
C ASN A 142 5.38 9.34 -18.71
N GLY A 143 6.39 9.37 -17.83
CA GLY A 143 7.06 10.59 -17.38
C GLY A 143 6.32 11.39 -16.30
N GLU A 144 5.07 11.04 -16.00
CA GLU A 144 4.28 11.65 -14.93
C GLU A 144 4.35 10.85 -13.64
N ILE A 145 4.14 11.51 -12.49
CA ILE A 145 4.07 10.85 -11.19
C ILE A 145 2.91 9.84 -11.19
N ASP A 146 3.17 8.63 -10.71
CA ASP A 146 2.14 7.62 -10.52
C ASP A 146 1.30 7.95 -9.27
N ASN A 147 0.22 8.69 -9.52
CA ASN A 147 -0.76 9.09 -8.51
C ASN A 147 -2.19 8.85 -9.02
N ILE A 148 -3.17 8.90 -8.13
CA ILE A 148 -4.56 8.56 -8.47
C ILE A 148 -5.13 9.54 -9.50
N ARG A 149 -4.75 10.82 -9.43
CA ARG A 149 -5.25 11.84 -10.36
C ARG A 149 -4.81 11.56 -11.81
N ASN A 150 -3.56 11.16 -11.97
CA ASN A 150 -2.94 10.83 -13.25
C ASN A 150 -3.44 9.47 -13.77
N VAL A 151 -3.58 8.47 -12.90
CA VAL A 151 -4.22 7.18 -13.24
C VAL A 151 -5.62 7.41 -13.82
N ARG A 152 -6.42 8.28 -13.18
CA ARG A 152 -7.77 8.64 -13.65
C ARG A 152 -7.79 9.60 -14.83
N LYS A 153 -6.63 10.06 -15.32
CA LYS A 153 -6.48 11.02 -16.44
C LYS A 153 -7.34 12.28 -16.29
N GLY A 154 -7.43 12.81 -15.07
CA GLY A 154 -8.21 14.03 -14.80
C GLY A 154 -9.73 13.88 -14.98
N ARG A 155 -10.26 12.65 -15.06
CA ARG A 155 -11.71 12.42 -15.09
C ARG A 155 -12.34 12.89 -13.77
N ASP A 156 -13.32 13.79 -13.89
CA ASP A 156 -14.04 14.33 -12.74
C ASP A 156 -14.99 13.26 -12.17
N VAL A 157 -14.62 12.74 -11.00
CA VAL A 157 -15.39 11.69 -10.30
C VAL A 157 -16.49 12.30 -9.42
N THR A 158 -16.54 13.63 -9.26
CA THR A 158 -17.61 14.29 -8.50
C THR A 158 -18.97 14.16 -9.19
N GLN A 159 -18.99 13.94 -10.50
CA GLN A 159 -20.20 13.65 -11.28
C GLN A 159 -20.64 12.18 -11.23
N SER A 160 -19.85 11.29 -10.61
CA SER A 160 -20.21 9.86 -10.52
C SER A 160 -21.17 9.59 -9.35
N THR A 161 -22.17 8.73 -9.57
CA THR A 161 -23.03 8.20 -8.51
C THR A 161 -22.17 7.35 -7.57
N THR A 162 -21.60 8.00 -6.55
CA THR A 162 -20.83 7.31 -5.53
C THR A 162 -21.79 6.40 -4.77
N PHE A 163 -21.64 5.08 -4.90
CA PHE A 163 -22.34 4.14 -4.03
C PHE A 163 -21.82 4.35 -2.60
N ARG A 164 -22.54 5.15 -1.81
CA ARG A 164 -22.28 5.30 -0.37
C ARG A 164 -23.11 4.24 0.35
N PRO A 165 -22.50 3.18 0.93
CA PRO A 165 -23.24 2.34 1.86
C PRO A 165 -23.66 3.20 3.04
N MET A 166 -24.98 3.28 3.26
CA MET A 166 -25.59 4.11 4.29
C MET A 166 -25.01 3.75 5.66
N ARG A 167 -24.25 4.67 6.25
CA ARG A 167 -23.90 4.61 7.67
C ARG A 167 -24.91 5.47 8.40
N TYR A 168 -25.69 4.86 9.28
CA TYR A 168 -26.44 5.63 10.26
C TYR A 168 -25.41 6.22 11.24
N GLU A 169 -25.22 7.53 11.17
CA GLU A 169 -24.63 8.29 12.27
C GLU A 169 -25.70 8.32 13.37
N LEU A 170 -25.49 7.59 14.47
CA LEU A 170 -26.26 7.86 15.69
C LEU A 170 -25.85 9.26 16.19
N PRO A 171 -26.80 10.11 16.62
CA PRO A 171 -26.49 11.41 17.20
C PRO A 171 -25.48 11.26 18.33
N SER A 172 -24.36 11.97 18.22
CA SER A 172 -23.37 12.10 19.28
C SER A 172 -24.04 12.80 20.47
N ALA A 173 -24.37 12.06 21.52
CA ALA A 173 -24.77 12.68 22.78
C ALA A 173 -23.58 13.50 23.31
N ALA A 174 -23.87 14.74 23.67
CA ALA A 174 -22.92 15.73 24.14
C ALA A 174 -22.26 15.33 25.48
N SER A 175 -21.09 15.93 25.72
CA SER A 175 -20.21 15.81 26.88
C SER A 175 -20.91 15.71 28.23
N GLY A 176 -20.46 14.77 29.05
CA GLY A 176 -20.76 14.68 30.49
C GLY A 176 -19.60 14.00 31.22
N THR A 177 -18.83 14.80 31.93
CA THR A 177 -17.75 14.37 32.84
C THR A 177 -18.36 13.67 34.04
N ALA A 178 -18.11 12.38 34.23
CA ALA A 178 -18.14 11.71 35.54
C ALA A 178 -17.49 10.32 35.41
N GLY A 179 -16.48 10.05 36.24
CA GLY A 179 -15.93 8.70 36.38
C GLY A 179 -16.93 7.77 37.06
N ILE A 180 -16.78 6.47 36.81
CA ILE A 180 -16.89 5.36 37.79
C ILE A 180 -16.76 4.02 37.04
N GLU A 181 -15.75 3.27 37.47
CA GLU A 181 -15.64 1.81 37.63
C GLU A 181 -15.60 0.83 36.45
N ARG A 182 -14.53 0.03 36.49
CA ARG A 182 -14.35 -1.24 35.80
C ARG A 182 -15.24 -2.30 36.46
N ALA A 183 -16.10 -2.95 35.69
CA ALA A 183 -16.68 -4.23 36.06
C ALA A 183 -16.83 -5.16 34.83
N GLY A 184 -16.29 -6.38 34.97
CA GLY A 184 -17.02 -7.60 34.61
C GLY A 184 -17.11 -8.06 33.16
N ARG A 185 -16.12 -8.87 32.78
CA ARG A 185 -16.09 -9.94 31.76
C ARG A 185 -17.42 -10.70 31.52
N SER A 186 -17.75 -10.97 30.24
CA SER A 186 -18.35 -12.19 29.61
C SER A 186 -18.98 -11.80 28.25
N THR A 187 -18.99 -12.54 27.14
CA THR A 187 -18.60 -13.91 26.74
C THR A 187 -18.39 -13.91 25.22
N SER A 188 -17.50 -14.77 24.75
CA SER A 188 -17.16 -15.04 23.35
C SER A 188 -18.38 -15.32 22.46
N THR A 189 -18.47 -14.62 21.32
CA THR A 189 -19.05 -15.19 20.10
C THR A 189 -18.01 -15.16 18.99
N THR A 190 -17.66 -16.37 18.59
CA THR A 190 -16.79 -16.75 17.50
C THR A 190 -17.23 -16.12 16.19
N GLY A 191 -16.25 -15.78 15.34
CA GLY A 191 -16.44 -15.09 14.08
C GLY A 191 -17.37 -15.83 13.13
N GLN A 192 -18.60 -15.32 12.99
CA GLN A 192 -19.43 -15.59 11.84
C GLN A 192 -18.86 -14.83 10.64
N LYS A 193 -18.32 -15.57 9.66
CA LYS A 193 -17.99 -15.04 8.33
C LYS A 193 -19.31 -14.63 7.64
N ARG A 194 -19.30 -13.45 7.02
CA ARG A 194 -20.44 -12.88 6.29
C ARG A 194 -20.72 -13.68 5.01
N SER A 195 -22.00 -13.93 4.73
CA SER A 195 -22.48 -14.44 3.43
C SER A 195 -22.34 -13.36 2.34
N SER A 196 -22.03 -13.78 1.12
CA SER A 196 -21.69 -12.91 -0.03
C SER A 196 -22.88 -12.18 -0.68
N SER A 197 -24.12 -12.41 -0.23
CA SER A 197 -25.33 -11.99 -0.94
C SER A 197 -25.98 -10.67 -0.48
N GLN A 198 -25.31 -9.85 0.33
CA GLN A 198 -25.90 -8.63 0.91
C GLN A 198 -25.07 -7.38 0.56
N ALA A 199 -25.25 -6.85 -0.66
CA ALA A 199 -24.63 -5.61 -1.13
C ALA A 199 -25.12 -4.35 -0.37
N SER A 200 -26.22 -4.46 0.39
CA SER A 200 -26.88 -3.36 1.11
C SER A 200 -26.63 -3.37 2.62
N ALA A 201 -25.74 -4.23 3.13
CA ALA A 201 -25.57 -4.40 4.57
C ALA A 201 -24.78 -3.24 5.24
N ILE A 202 -25.32 -2.75 6.35
CA ILE A 202 -24.75 -1.69 7.19
C ILE A 202 -23.34 -2.09 7.68
N LEU A 203 -22.38 -1.15 7.60
CA LEU A 203 -21.03 -1.33 8.11
C LEU A 203 -20.96 -0.96 9.59
N LEU A 204 -20.54 -1.92 10.43
CA LEU A 204 -20.25 -1.67 11.84
C LEU A 204 -19.02 -0.76 12.00
N PRO A 205 -18.91 0.00 13.10
CA PRO A 205 -17.75 0.83 13.40
C PRO A 205 -16.45 0.02 13.37
N LYS A 206 -15.38 0.60 12.83
CA LYS A 206 -14.06 -0.04 12.87
C LYS A 206 -13.62 -0.21 14.32
N LYS A 207 -13.33 -1.45 14.74
CA LYS A 207 -12.83 -1.79 16.08
C LYS A 207 -11.45 -1.23 16.43
N ARG A 208 -10.79 -0.48 15.53
CA ARG A 208 -9.45 0.06 15.75
C ARG A 208 -9.34 1.47 15.17
N PRO A 209 -8.74 2.44 15.89
CA PRO A 209 -8.30 3.68 15.29
C PRO A 209 -7.26 3.35 14.22
N CYS A 210 -7.56 3.65 12.96
CA CYS A 210 -6.56 3.66 11.90
C CYS A 210 -6.01 5.09 11.81
N SER A 211 -4.68 5.24 11.73
CA SER A 211 -4.04 6.52 11.37
C SER A 211 -4.58 7.00 10.02
N SER A 212 -5.59 7.87 10.05
CA SER A 212 -6.09 8.63 8.92
C SER A 212 -5.13 9.78 8.62
N SER A 213 -5.07 10.24 7.37
CA SER A 213 -4.47 11.56 7.11
C SER A 213 -5.30 12.62 7.83
N PRO A 214 -4.68 13.71 8.32
CA PRO A 214 -5.40 14.84 8.92
C PRO A 214 -6.46 15.44 7.96
N SER A 215 -6.22 15.34 6.65
CA SER A 215 -7.14 15.74 5.58
C SER A 215 -8.46 14.97 5.54
N LYS A 216 -8.61 13.84 6.27
CA LYS A 216 -9.89 13.13 6.36
C LYS A 216 -10.94 13.82 7.25
N GLY A 217 -10.56 14.83 8.02
CA GLY A 217 -11.47 15.55 8.92
C GLY A 217 -12.27 16.68 8.26
N VAL A 218 -11.84 17.14 7.09
CA VAL A 218 -12.52 18.21 6.36
C VAL A 218 -13.49 17.57 5.37
N ARG A 219 -14.74 18.04 5.35
CA ARG A 219 -15.77 17.69 4.35
C ARG A 219 -15.41 18.26 2.96
N ASP A 220 -14.21 17.97 2.49
CA ASP A 220 -13.81 18.28 1.13
C ASP A 220 -14.31 17.16 0.23
N THR A 221 -15.04 17.53 -0.82
CA THR A 221 -15.48 16.66 -1.91
C THR A 221 -14.31 16.13 -2.75
N ASN A 222 -13.08 16.49 -2.40
CA ASN A 222 -11.86 16.07 -3.08
C ASN A 222 -11.48 14.65 -2.68
N ILE A 223 -11.46 13.76 -3.67
CA ILE A 223 -10.96 12.40 -3.49
C ILE A 223 -9.50 12.47 -3.02
N PRO A 224 -9.17 11.84 -1.87
CA PRO A 224 -7.83 11.93 -1.31
C PRO A 224 -6.84 11.24 -2.26
N ASP A 225 -5.83 11.96 -2.71
CA ASP A 225 -4.81 11.43 -3.62
C ASP A 225 -3.87 10.45 -2.90
N ARG A 226 -3.24 9.58 -3.68
CA ARG A 226 -2.18 8.69 -3.22
C ARG A 226 -1.11 8.63 -4.29
N VAL A 227 0.15 8.66 -3.85
CA VAL A 227 1.33 8.58 -4.70
C VAL A 227 2.00 7.24 -4.47
N HIS A 228 2.38 6.57 -5.56
CA HIS A 228 3.13 5.32 -5.53
C HIS A 228 4.62 5.61 -5.27
N ARG A 229 5.13 5.05 -4.17
CA ARG A 229 6.53 5.24 -3.73
C ARG A 229 7.19 3.90 -3.46
N GLN A 230 8.46 3.81 -3.84
CA GLN A 230 9.32 2.66 -3.59
C GLN A 230 10.49 3.03 -2.70
N VAL A 231 10.82 2.14 -1.77
CA VAL A 231 11.93 2.28 -0.83
C VAL A 231 12.73 0.99 -0.82
N PHE A 232 14.04 1.11 -0.90
CA PHE A 232 15.00 0.03 -0.97
C PHE A 232 15.90 0.13 0.26
N VAL A 233 16.02 -0.97 1.00
CA VAL A 233 16.84 -1.03 2.21
C VAL A 233 17.77 -2.24 2.17
N LYS A 234 18.94 -2.11 2.80
CA LYS A 234 19.92 -3.18 2.91
C LYS A 234 19.51 -4.26 3.90
N ASP A 235 18.76 -3.86 4.93
CA ASP A 235 18.44 -4.73 6.06
C ASP A 235 16.96 -5.10 6.05
N TYR A 236 16.68 -6.38 6.28
CA TYR A 236 15.32 -6.85 6.54
C TYR A 236 15.34 -7.96 7.58
N GLY A 237 14.33 -7.94 8.45
CA GLY A 237 14.20 -8.89 9.54
C GLY A 237 13.36 -10.12 9.19
N ILE A 238 13.45 -11.13 10.05
CA ILE A 238 12.50 -12.23 10.10
C ILE A 238 11.27 -11.75 10.88
N PRO A 239 10.03 -11.97 10.37
CA PRO A 239 8.84 -11.62 11.11
C PRO A 239 8.81 -12.30 12.50
N ILE A 240 8.40 -11.56 13.53
CA ILE A 240 8.41 -12.03 14.94
C ILE A 240 7.71 -13.39 15.13
N TYR A 241 6.62 -13.65 14.39
CA TYR A 241 5.88 -14.92 14.47
C TYR A 241 6.61 -16.12 13.83
N ARG A 242 7.74 -15.88 13.13
CA ARG A 242 8.63 -16.91 12.59
C ARG A 242 9.90 -17.09 13.43
N ALA A 243 9.96 -16.50 14.63
CA ALA A 243 11.08 -16.72 15.53
C ALA A 243 11.25 -18.23 15.81
N SER A 244 12.49 -18.73 15.74
CA SER A 244 12.80 -20.15 15.93
C SER A 244 12.50 -20.63 17.35
N SER A 245 12.57 -19.73 18.35
CA SER A 245 12.22 -20.02 19.74
C SER A 245 11.79 -18.75 20.50
N ARG A 246 11.14 -18.93 21.65
CA ARG A 246 10.80 -17.82 22.58
C ARG A 246 12.06 -17.14 23.12
N VAL A 247 13.12 -17.90 23.38
CA VAL A 247 14.41 -17.39 23.89
C VAL A 247 15.04 -16.48 22.84
N SER A 248 15.08 -16.90 21.58
CA SER A 248 15.61 -16.10 20.46
C SER A 248 14.87 -14.77 20.30
N LEU A 249 13.53 -14.79 20.47
CA LEU A 249 12.72 -13.59 20.42
C LEU A 249 13.03 -12.63 21.58
N LEU A 250 13.12 -13.15 22.81
CA LEU A 250 13.45 -12.35 24.00
C LEU A 250 14.86 -11.76 23.91
N HIS A 251 15.82 -12.52 23.37
CA HIS A 251 17.18 -12.04 23.14
C HIS A 251 17.20 -10.91 22.10
N ALA A 252 16.48 -11.05 20.99
CA ALA A 252 16.37 -9.99 19.99
C ALA A 252 15.73 -8.71 20.56
N LEU A 253 14.68 -8.84 21.38
CA LEU A 253 14.05 -7.71 22.08
C LEU A 253 14.98 -7.07 23.11
N LYS A 254 15.71 -7.89 23.89
CA LYS A 254 16.68 -7.41 24.88
C LYS A 254 17.76 -6.57 24.19
N ASN A 255 18.40 -7.11 23.15
CA ASN A 255 19.44 -6.41 22.41
C ASN A 255 18.93 -5.07 21.83
N TYR A 256 17.73 -5.08 21.26
CA TYR A 256 17.12 -3.87 20.72
C TYR A 256 16.92 -2.77 21.80
N ILE A 257 16.51 -3.16 23.01
CA ILE A 257 16.31 -2.22 24.13
C ILE A 257 17.66 -1.71 24.68
N GLU A 258 18.63 -2.60 24.87
CA GLU A 258 19.97 -2.23 25.37
C GLU A 258 20.62 -1.21 24.44
N ASP A 259 20.54 -1.42 23.13
CA ASP A 259 21.09 -0.48 22.16
C ASP A 259 20.33 0.86 22.09
N MET A 260 19.01 0.85 22.30
CA MET A 260 18.23 2.09 22.36
C MET A 260 18.57 2.93 23.59
N SER A 261 18.95 2.31 24.70
CA SER A 261 19.34 3.04 25.91
C SER A 261 20.64 3.84 25.74
N ILE A 262 21.47 3.50 24.73
CA ILE A 262 22.70 4.22 24.37
C ILE A 262 22.38 5.51 23.60
N VAL A 263 21.26 5.57 22.89
CA VAL A 263 20.88 6.72 22.03
C VAL A 263 20.30 7.90 22.82
N HIS A 264 19.99 7.74 24.12
CA HIS A 264 19.43 8.78 24.98
C HIS A 264 20.45 9.64 25.75
N VAL A 265 21.73 9.62 25.36
CA VAL A 265 22.75 10.51 25.95
C VAL A 265 23.36 11.40 24.88
N LEU A 266 22.59 12.40 24.42
CA LEU A 266 23.09 13.66 23.82
C LEU A 266 22.07 14.77 24.08
#